data_AF-A0A0B0HF80-F1
#
_entry.id   AF-A0A0B0HF80-F1
#
_cell.length_a   1.000
_cell.length_b   1.000
_cell.length_c   1.000
_cell.angle_alpha   90.00
_cell.angle_beta   90.00
_cell.angle_gamma   90.00
#
_symmetry.space_group_name_H-M   'P 1'
#
loop_
_entity.id
_entity.type
_entity.pdbx_description
1 polymer ?
#
loop_
_entity_poly.entity_id
_entity_poly.type
_entity_poly.pdbx_seq_one_letter_code
_entity_poly.pdbx_strand_id
1 'polypeptide(L)'
;MLKRNTRGKKMMVAEFDSREELYRCFMPYVNNGGLFIKTDEDYVPGDQLILMVKLPGLKQKFPTSGKVVWLTPKSSVSRVPGVGVQFSEEDNGRLRTSIEGLLAGLLDSESATYTM
;
A
#
# COMPACT_ATOMS: atom_id res chain seq x y z
N MET A 1 14.23 13.94 28.53
CA MET A 1 14.35 12.48 28.31
C MET A 1 13.26 12.04 27.34
N LEU A 2 13.54 12.06 26.04
CA LEU A 2 12.57 11.65 25.00
C LEU A 2 12.48 10.12 25.01
N LYS A 3 11.34 9.58 25.43
CA LYS A 3 11.04 8.15 25.32
C LYS A 3 11.14 7.77 23.84
N ARG A 4 12.21 7.06 23.46
CA ARG A 4 12.31 6.36 22.18
C ARG A 4 11.12 5.41 22.13
N ASN A 5 10.10 5.81 21.38
CA ASN A 5 8.92 5.02 21.13
C ASN A 5 9.33 3.83 20.25
N THR A 6 9.78 2.74 20.87
CA THR A 6 9.90 1.45 20.21
C THR A 6 8.48 0.90 20.00
N ARG A 7 7.73 1.50 19.06
CA ARG A 7 6.63 0.77 18.44
C ARG A 7 7.29 -0.42 17.76
N GLY A 8 7.02 -1.64 18.24
CA GLY A 8 7.42 -2.86 17.55
C GLY A 8 7.03 -2.76 16.08
N LYS A 9 7.81 -3.38 15.20
CA LYS A 9 7.58 -3.35 13.75
C LYS A 9 6.11 -3.76 13.49
N LYS A 10 5.27 -2.80 13.10
CA LYS A 10 3.84 -3.06 12.88
C LYS A 10 3.68 -3.97 11.67
N MET A 11 2.76 -4.92 11.73
CA MET A 11 2.43 -5.80 10.61
C MET A 11 1.02 -5.47 10.13
N MET A 12 0.86 -5.32 8.82
CA MET A 12 -0.41 -5.07 8.16
C MET A 12 -0.67 -6.15 7.11
N VAL A 13 -1.91 -6.59 7.00
CA VAL A 13 -2.36 -7.48 5.92
C VAL A 13 -3.23 -6.66 4.98
N ALA A 14 -2.93 -6.69 3.69
CA ALA A 14 -3.74 -6.11 2.63
C ALA A 14 -4.23 -7.23 1.71
N GLU A 15 -5.53 -7.36 1.52
CA GLU A 15 -6.11 -8.33 0.60
C GLU A 15 -6.97 -7.60 -0.42
N PHE A 16 -6.82 -7.98 -1.70
CA PHE A 16 -7.58 -7.41 -2.80
C PHE A 16 -8.35 -8.52 -3.49
N ASP A 17 -9.66 -8.34 -3.63
CA ASP A 17 -10.54 -9.36 -4.20
C ASP A 17 -10.67 -9.23 -5.72
N SER A 18 -10.44 -8.04 -6.28
CA SER A 18 -10.56 -7.77 -7.72
C SER A 18 -9.42 -6.91 -8.28
N ARG A 19 -9.23 -6.98 -9.61
CA ARG A 19 -8.22 -6.17 -10.32
C ARG A 19 -8.54 -4.67 -10.23
N GLU A 20 -9.81 -4.31 -10.24
CA GLU A 20 -10.29 -2.93 -10.14
C GLU A 20 -10.02 -2.34 -8.74
N GLU A 21 -10.18 -3.15 -7.68
CA GLU A 21 -9.82 -2.72 -6.33
C GLU A 21 -8.31 -2.51 -6.22
N LEU A 22 -7.52 -3.48 -6.67
CA LEU A 22 -6.07 -3.39 -6.69
C LEU A 22 -5.62 -2.14 -7.47
N TYR A 23 -6.20 -1.88 -8.64
CA TYR A 23 -5.92 -0.72 -9.47
C TYR A 23 -6.15 0.60 -8.71
N ARG A 24 -7.31 0.77 -8.07
CA ARG A 24 -7.61 1.99 -7.32
C ARG A 24 -6.65 2.23 -6.16
N CYS A 25 -6.13 1.16 -5.56
CA CYS A 25 -5.22 1.21 -4.43
C CYS A 25 -3.74 1.33 -4.85
N PHE A 26 -3.37 0.97 -6.08
CA PHE A 26 -1.98 0.99 -6.52
C PHE A 26 -1.47 2.42 -6.78
N MET A 27 -0.26 2.70 -6.29
CA MET A 27 0.42 3.99 -6.40
C MET A 27 1.68 3.83 -7.29
N PRO A 28 1.55 3.78 -8.63
CA PRO A 28 2.67 3.47 -9.53
C PRO A 28 3.75 4.55 -9.55
N TYR A 29 3.39 5.80 -9.23
CA TYR A 29 4.29 6.96 -9.26
C TYR A 29 5.20 7.06 -8.02
N VAL A 30 4.95 6.27 -6.98
CA VAL A 30 5.82 6.20 -5.79
C VAL A 30 7.10 5.43 -6.17
N ASN A 31 8.26 5.85 -5.67
CA ASN A 31 9.51 5.14 -5.95
C ASN A 31 9.42 3.68 -5.47
N ASN A 32 9.74 2.73 -6.35
CA ASN A 32 9.54 1.29 -6.15
C ASN A 32 8.07 0.83 -6.00
N GLY A 33 7.10 1.72 -6.28
CA GLY A 33 5.67 1.47 -6.16
C GLY A 33 5.16 1.59 -4.72
N GLY A 34 3.83 1.59 -4.60
CA GLY A 34 3.17 1.59 -3.30
C GLY A 34 1.70 1.18 -3.39
N LEU A 35 1.09 1.01 -2.23
CA LEU A 35 -0.35 0.76 -2.09
C LEU A 35 -0.97 1.71 -1.08
N PHE A 36 -2.15 2.22 -1.42
CA PHE A 36 -3.07 2.81 -0.48
C PHE A 36 -3.87 1.70 0.21
N ILE A 37 -3.73 1.57 1.52
CA ILE A 37 -4.45 0.61 2.34
C ILE A 37 -5.48 1.34 3.18
N LYS A 38 -6.75 0.98 3.01
CA LYS A 38 -7.84 1.48 3.86
C LYS A 38 -7.62 0.94 5.27
N THR A 39 -7.52 1.84 6.24
CA THR A 39 -7.33 1.46 7.63
C THR A 39 -7.71 2.61 8.56
N ASP A 40 -8.19 2.21 9.74
CA ASP A 40 -8.46 3.09 10.87
C ASP A 40 -7.31 3.08 11.88
N GLU A 41 -6.20 2.41 11.59
CA GLU A 41 -5.03 2.44 12.46
C GLU A 41 -4.25 3.75 12.34
N ASP A 42 -3.74 4.23 13.47
CA ASP A 42 -2.91 5.43 13.49
C ASP A 42 -1.48 5.13 13.07
N TYR A 43 -1.03 5.86 12.05
CA TYR A 43 0.34 5.88 11.54
C TYR A 43 0.84 7.31 11.48
N VAL A 44 2.16 7.47 11.50
CA VAL A 44 2.82 8.74 11.18
C VAL A 44 3.67 8.59 9.91
N PRO A 45 3.89 9.67 9.14
CA PRO A 45 4.76 9.60 7.97
C PRO A 45 6.15 9.12 8.37
N GLY A 46 6.69 8.18 7.60
CA GLY A 46 7.97 7.54 7.88
C GLY A 46 7.91 6.29 8.77
N ASP A 47 6.74 5.93 9.33
CA ASP A 47 6.57 4.65 10.02
C ASP A 47 6.99 3.49 9.11
N GLN A 48 7.78 2.57 9.64
CA GLN A 48 8.17 1.33 8.97
C GLN A 48 7.28 0.18 9.43
N LEU A 49 6.84 -0.63 8.47
CA LEU A 49 5.96 -1.77 8.71
C LEU A 49 6.30 -2.95 7.81
N ILE A 50 5.82 -4.14 8.21
CA ILE A 50 5.75 -5.30 7.33
C ILE A 50 4.35 -5.35 6.72
N LEU A 51 4.27 -5.49 5.41
CA LEU A 51 3.03 -5.63 4.68
C LEU A 51 2.94 -7.05 4.10
N MET A 52 1.80 -7.71 4.32
CA MET A 52 1.46 -8.99 3.73
C MET A 52 0.36 -8.77 2.69
N VAL A 53 0.71 -8.79 1.40
CA VAL A 53 -0.22 -8.47 0.31
C VAL A 53 -0.76 -9.72 -0.35
N LYS A 54 -2.09 -9.90 -0.36
CA LYS A 54 -2.76 -10.93 -1.16
C LYS A 54 -3.33 -10.27 -2.42
N LEU A 55 -2.83 -10.68 -3.58
CA LEU A 55 -3.29 -10.16 -4.86
C LEU A 55 -4.48 -10.98 -5.39
N PRO A 56 -5.34 -10.38 -6.23
CA PRO A 56 -6.52 -11.06 -6.77
C PRO A 56 -6.15 -12.33 -7.52
N GLY A 57 -6.88 -13.42 -7.27
CA GLY A 57 -6.66 -14.71 -7.92
C GLY A 57 -5.42 -15.48 -7.46
N LEU A 58 -4.55 -14.89 -6.63
CA LEU A 58 -3.37 -15.57 -6.07
C LEU A 58 -3.68 -16.13 -4.68
N LYS A 59 -3.27 -17.39 -4.44
CA LYS A 59 -3.43 -18.04 -3.14
C LYS A 59 -2.37 -17.58 -2.12
N GLN A 60 -1.18 -17.21 -2.60
CA GLN A 60 -0.06 -16.81 -1.77
C GLN A 60 -0.10 -15.31 -1.44
N LYS A 61 0.43 -14.95 -0.27
CA LYS A 61 0.69 -13.57 0.12
C LYS A 61 2.14 -13.19 -0.19
N PHE A 62 2.36 -11.94 -0.55
CA PHE A 62 3.67 -11.33 -0.76
C PHE A 62 4.08 -10.59 0.52
N PRO A 63 5.07 -11.08 1.28
CA PRO A 63 5.68 -10.29 2.34
C PRO A 63 6.57 -9.21 1.73
N THR A 64 6.43 -7.97 2.19
CA THR A 64 7.34 -6.86 1.85
C THR A 64 7.50 -5.93 3.06
N SER A 65 8.68 -5.34 3.24
CA SER A 65 8.82 -4.20 4.14
C SER A 65 8.29 -2.95 3.44
N GLY A 66 7.73 -2.01 4.19
CA GLY A 66 7.20 -0.76 3.63
C GLY A 66 7.38 0.43 4.54
N LYS A 67 7.24 1.62 3.96
CA LYS A 67 7.30 2.91 4.64
C LYS A 67 6.04 3.71 4.38
N VAL A 68 5.43 4.28 5.41
CA VAL A 68 4.29 5.18 5.26
C VAL A 68 4.74 6.49 4.61
N VAL A 69 4.15 6.83 3.47
CA VAL A 69 4.45 8.05 2.68
C VAL A 69 3.23 8.95 2.47
N TRP A 70 2.02 8.45 2.73
CA TRP A 70 0.78 9.22 2.65
C TRP A 70 -0.15 8.84 3.80
N LEU A 71 -0.91 9.80 4.32
CA LEU A 71 -1.95 9.60 5.32
C LEU A 71 -3.24 10.28 4.88
N THR A 72 -4.34 9.54 4.88
CA THR A 72 -5.68 10.09 4.79
C THR A 72 -6.34 9.94 6.17
N PRO A 73 -6.44 11.02 6.97
CA PRO A 73 -6.95 10.94 8.33
C PRO A 73 -8.44 10.60 8.38
N LYS A 74 -8.88 9.97 9.47
CA LYS A 74 -10.29 9.61 9.72
C LYS A 74 -11.25 10.79 9.67
N SER A 75 -10.77 11.99 9.97
CA SER A 75 -11.57 13.23 9.95
C SER A 75 -11.88 13.74 8.54
N SER A 76 -11.43 13.03 7.51
CA SER A 76 -11.72 13.36 6.12
C SER A 76 -13.16 13.02 5.77
N VAL A 77 -13.95 14.04 5.39
CA VAL A 77 -15.37 13.88 5.00
C VAL A 77 -15.52 13.38 3.56
N SER A 78 -14.52 13.63 2.69
CA SER A 78 -14.60 13.38 1.24
C SER A 78 -13.72 12.24 0.74
N ARG A 79 -12.78 11.74 1.56
CA ARG A 79 -11.84 10.67 1.19
C ARG A 79 -11.84 9.55 2.21
N VAL A 80 -11.74 8.31 1.72
CA VAL A 80 -11.69 7.11 2.55
C VAL A 80 -10.43 7.14 3.44
N PRO A 81 -10.56 6.90 4.77
CA PRO A 81 -9.41 6.82 5.67
C PRO A 81 -8.44 5.71 5.27
N GLY A 82 -7.15 5.97 5.42
CA GLY A 82 -6.12 4.98 5.11
C GLY A 82 -4.72 5.56 5.00
N VAL A 83 -3.79 4.71 4.58
CA VAL A 83 -2.37 5.02 4.51
C VAL A 83 -1.79 4.60 3.18
N GLY A 84 -0.95 5.44 2.58
CA GLY A 84 -0.14 5.07 1.43
C GLY A 84 1.21 4.55 1.90
N VAL A 85 1.53 3.31 1.49
CA VAL A 85 2.75 2.60 1.87
C VAL A 85 3.62 2.42 0.64
N GLN A 86 4.82 2.99 0.66
CA GLN A 86 5.87 2.74 -0.31
C GLN A 86 6.50 1.36 -0.05
N PHE A 87 6.75 0.59 -1.10
CA PHE A 87 7.45 -0.69 -1.01
C PHE A 87 8.95 -0.50 -0.82
N SER A 88 9.56 -1.28 0.07
CA SER A 88 11.01 -1.33 0.22
C SER A 88 11.68 -2.02 -0.96
N GLU A 89 12.95 -1.71 -1.20
CA GLU A 89 13.77 -2.38 -2.22
C GLU A 89 14.15 -3.82 -1.82
N GLU A 90 13.90 -4.23 -0.57
CA GLU A 90 14.27 -5.55 -0.03
C GLU A 90 13.59 -6.72 -0.77
N ASP A 91 12.44 -6.48 -1.39
CA ASP A 91 11.74 -7.49 -2.18
C ASP A 91 12.20 -7.58 -3.65
N ASN A 92 13.19 -6.77 -4.04
CA ASN A 92 13.71 -6.62 -5.40
C ASN A 92 12.63 -6.29 -6.44
N GLY A 93 11.61 -5.53 -6.05
CA GLY A 93 10.53 -5.09 -6.93
C GLY A 93 9.52 -6.20 -7.28
N ARG A 94 9.63 -7.40 -6.68
CA ARG A 94 8.77 -8.56 -7.00
C ARG A 94 7.29 -8.26 -6.82
N LEU A 95 6.91 -7.57 -5.75
CA LEU A 95 5.52 -7.20 -5.51
C LEU A 95 5.03 -6.22 -6.59
N ARG A 96 5.81 -5.16 -6.87
CA ARG A 96 5.52 -4.19 -7.92
C ARG A 96 5.31 -4.85 -9.27
N THR A 97 6.26 -5.68 -9.73
CA THR A 97 6.16 -6.39 -11.01
C THR A 97 4.93 -7.29 -11.07
N SER A 98 4.58 -7.96 -9.97
CA SER A 98 3.38 -8.81 -9.92
C SER A 98 2.10 -7.98 -10.06
N ILE A 99 2.04 -6.82 -9.41
CA ILE A 99 0.90 -5.89 -9.54
C ILE A 99 0.82 -5.33 -10.96
N GLU A 100 1.92 -4.83 -11.52
CA GLU A 100 1.97 -4.30 -12.88
C GLU A 100 1.54 -5.36 -13.92
N GLY A 101 1.95 -6.62 -13.74
CA GLY A 101 1.52 -7.73 -14.58
C GLY A 101 0.01 -8.01 -14.48
N LEU A 102 -0.56 -7.98 -13.27
CA LEU A 102 -2.01 -8.13 -13.06
C LEU A 102 -2.80 -6.93 -13.60
N LEU A 103 -2.21 -5.74 -13.61
CA LEU A 103 -2.84 -4.51 -14.06
C LEU A 103 -2.48 -4.14 -15.51
N ALA A 104 -1.76 -5.00 -16.23
CA ALA A 104 -1.45 -4.78 -17.65
C ALA A 104 -2.75 -4.53 -18.44
N GLY A 105 -2.74 -3.48 -19.27
CA GLY A 105 -3.91 -2.99 -20.02
C GLY A 105 -4.90 -2.13 -19.22
N LEU A 106 -4.86 -2.12 -17.88
CA LEU A 106 -5.63 -1.19 -17.03
C LEU A 106 -4.82 0.05 -16.66
N LEU A 107 -3.50 -0.06 -16.56
CA LEU A 107 -2.60 1.07 -16.29
C LEU A 107 -2.61 2.14 -17.40
N ASP A 108 -2.97 1.75 -18.62
CA ASP A 108 -3.15 2.68 -19.76
C ASP A 108 -4.54 3.33 -19.77
N SER A 109 -5.46 2.91 -18.88
CA SER A 109 -6.80 3.49 -18.79
C SER A 109 -6.81 4.70 -17.86
N GLU A 110 -7.47 5.79 -18.28
CA GLU A 110 -7.63 7.05 -17.53
C GLU A 110 -8.51 6.96 -16.27
N SER A 111 -8.62 5.79 -15.64
CA SER A 111 -9.49 5.62 -14.47
C SER A 111 -8.84 6.23 -13.21
N ALA A 112 -9.61 7.00 -12.43
CA ALA A 112 -9.09 7.64 -11.22
C ALA A 112 -8.61 6.61 -10.18
N THR A 113 -7.37 6.76 -9.71
CA THR A 113 -6.87 6.04 -8.52
C THR A 113 -7.33 6.75 -7.24
N TYR A 114 -7.24 6.12 -6.07
CA TYR A 114 -7.56 6.80 -4.80
C TYR A 114 -6.58 7.92 -4.43
N THR A 115 -5.51 8.08 -5.20
CA THR A 115 -4.38 8.94 -4.85
C THR A 115 -4.00 9.94 -5.94
N MET A 116 -4.75 9.98 -7.04
CA MET A 116 -4.68 11.04 -8.06
C MET A 116 -5.92 11.93 -7.98
#